data_AF-A0A3S9WN21-F1
#
_entry.id   AF-A0A3S9WN21-F1
#
_cell.length_a   1.000
_cell.length_b   1.000
_cell.length_c   1.000
_cell.angle_alpha   90.00
_cell.angle_beta   90.00
_cell.angle_gamma   90.00
#
_symmetry.space_group_name_H-M   'P 1'
#
loop_
_entity.id
_entity.type
_entity.pdbx_description
1 polymer ?
#
loop_
_entity_poly.entity_id
_entity_poly.type
_entity_poly.pdbx_seq_one_letter_code
_entity_poly.pdbx_strand_id
1 'polypeptide(L)'
;MSDDDEHENFIQAGELPPLSMPAFQLHTFAIIESFQRGVPGFVSDDYLEAIPAETTLTAAELELAGVWVRREGGYFVQDDETISMVMGFREKSDANAEKCLTRGYHVPRGDGDWIVCETCHVPLKRPDGKPVGGENGEPPDYGPRHDDLTVE
;
A
#
# COMPACT_ATOMS: atom_id res chain seq x y z
N MET A 1 25.12 -18.82 0.31
CA MET A 1 23.76 -18.93 0.87
C MET A 1 22.87 -18.69 -0.32
N SER A 2 22.20 -19.74 -0.75
CA SER A 2 21.48 -19.84 -2.02
C SER A 2 20.13 -19.15 -1.89
N ASP A 3 19.79 -18.27 -2.83
CA ASP A 3 18.53 -17.53 -2.90
C ASP A 3 17.30 -18.43 -3.16
N ASP A 4 17.49 -19.76 -3.32
CA ASP A 4 16.44 -20.74 -3.64
C ASP A 4 15.51 -21.12 -2.46
N ASP A 5 15.84 -20.79 -1.21
CA ASP A 5 15.07 -21.27 -0.03
C ASP A 5 13.81 -20.44 0.30
N GLU A 6 13.65 -19.23 -0.25
CA GLU A 6 12.54 -18.32 0.16
C GLU A 6 11.16 -18.73 -0.39
N HIS A 7 11.13 -19.56 -1.44
CA HIS A 7 9.90 -20.08 -2.03
C HIS A 7 9.32 -21.30 -1.32
N GLU A 8 10.00 -21.84 -0.29
CA GLU A 8 9.49 -23.00 0.46
C GLU A 8 8.57 -22.61 1.63
N ASN A 9 8.47 -21.30 1.95
CA ASN A 9 7.65 -20.82 3.05
C ASN A 9 6.34 -20.20 2.54
N PHE A 10 5.23 -20.91 2.76
CA PHE A 10 3.91 -20.52 2.27
C PHE A 10 3.08 -19.86 3.37
N ILE A 11 2.43 -18.74 3.05
CA ILE A 11 1.44 -18.07 3.88
C ILE A 11 0.06 -18.31 3.30
N GLN A 12 -0.90 -18.60 4.19
CA GLN A 12 -2.33 -18.50 3.90
C GLN A 12 -2.91 -17.38 4.76
N ALA A 13 -3.34 -16.29 4.12
CA ALA A 13 -3.91 -15.11 4.78
C ALA A 13 -5.34 -14.89 4.28
N GLY A 14 -6.33 -15.02 5.17
CA GLY A 14 -7.73 -14.84 4.81
C GLY A 14 -8.20 -15.84 3.75
N GLU A 15 -8.84 -15.34 2.70
CA GLU A 15 -9.32 -16.13 1.55
C GLU A 15 -8.27 -16.33 0.45
N LEU A 16 -7.06 -15.78 0.62
CA LEU A 16 -5.99 -15.98 -0.37
C LEU A 16 -5.59 -17.47 -0.46
N PRO A 17 -5.27 -17.96 -1.67
CA PRO A 17 -4.63 -19.25 -1.82
C PRO A 17 -3.26 -19.28 -1.12
N PRO A 18 -2.68 -20.45 -0.84
CA PRO A 18 -1.31 -20.54 -0.35
C PRO A 18 -0.34 -19.89 -1.34
N LEU A 19 0.39 -18.89 -0.87
CA LEU A 19 1.40 -18.16 -1.65
C LEU A 19 2.75 -18.25 -0.94
N SER A 20 3.83 -18.29 -1.71
CA SER A 20 5.18 -18.08 -1.18
C SER A 20 5.27 -16.70 -0.51
N MET A 21 6.16 -16.57 0.47
CA MET A 21 6.40 -15.30 1.14
C MET A 21 6.72 -14.16 0.15
N PRO A 22 7.59 -14.34 -0.87
CA PRO A 22 7.83 -13.30 -1.87
C PRO A 22 6.58 -12.93 -2.68
N ALA A 23 5.75 -13.90 -3.07
CA ALA A 23 4.50 -13.64 -3.80
C ALA A 23 3.49 -12.88 -2.93
N PHE A 24 3.35 -13.25 -1.66
CA PHE A 24 2.49 -12.54 -0.71
C PHE A 24 2.94 -11.09 -0.47
N GLN A 25 4.26 -10.86 -0.35
CA GLN A 25 4.83 -9.52 -0.22
C GLN A 25 4.57 -8.69 -1.48
N LEU A 26 4.89 -9.22 -2.65
CA LEU A 26 4.63 -8.53 -3.93
C LEU A 26 3.14 -8.20 -4.08
N HIS A 27 2.25 -9.14 -3.78
CA HIS A 27 0.81 -8.95 -3.81
C HIS A 27 0.37 -7.76 -2.94
N THR A 28 0.81 -7.73 -1.69
CA THR A 28 0.43 -6.67 -0.74
C THR A 28 0.96 -5.31 -1.16
N PHE A 29 2.25 -5.21 -1.53
CA PHE A 29 2.85 -3.95 -1.92
C PHE A 29 2.29 -3.42 -3.24
N ALA A 30 2.06 -4.29 -4.22
CA ALA A 30 1.49 -3.91 -5.51
C ALA A 30 0.06 -3.37 -5.37
N ILE A 31 -0.76 -3.94 -4.47
CA ILE A 31 -2.07 -3.36 -4.15
C ILE A 31 -1.87 -1.94 -3.61
N ILE A 32 -1.09 -1.74 -2.56
CA ILE A 32 -0.89 -0.39 -1.97
C ILE A 32 -0.40 0.62 -3.01
N GLU A 33 0.54 0.22 -3.86
CA GLU A 33 1.12 1.06 -4.90
C GLU A 33 0.09 1.45 -5.97
N SER A 34 -0.76 0.51 -6.39
CA SER A 34 -1.85 0.77 -7.34
C SER A 34 -2.80 1.88 -6.86
N PHE A 35 -3.03 1.97 -5.54
CA PHE A 35 -3.80 3.06 -4.95
C PHE A 35 -3.06 4.39 -4.99
N GLN A 36 -1.74 4.39 -4.78
CA GLN A 36 -0.91 5.60 -4.88
C GLN A 36 -0.88 6.13 -6.32
N ARG A 37 -0.94 5.25 -7.32
CA ARG A 37 -1.06 5.62 -8.74
C ARG A 37 -2.48 6.00 -9.19
N GLY A 38 -3.48 5.83 -8.33
CA GLY A 38 -4.87 6.16 -8.64
C GLY A 38 -5.58 5.15 -9.55
N VAL A 39 -5.03 3.95 -9.74
CA VAL A 39 -5.69 2.86 -10.49
C VAL A 39 -5.74 1.62 -9.59
N PRO A 40 -6.65 1.58 -8.59
CA PRO A 40 -6.72 0.50 -7.62
C PRO A 40 -6.80 -0.89 -8.27
N GLY A 41 -5.92 -1.79 -7.83
CA GLY A 41 -5.85 -3.17 -8.30
C GLY A 41 -5.12 -3.35 -9.64
N PHE A 42 -4.65 -2.30 -10.30
CA PHE A 42 -3.81 -2.43 -11.49
C PHE A 42 -2.32 -2.33 -11.14
N VAL A 43 -1.55 -3.31 -11.61
CA VAL A 43 -0.10 -3.42 -11.41
C VAL A 43 0.58 -3.35 -12.75
N SER A 44 1.28 -2.24 -13.04
CA SER A 44 1.95 -2.04 -14.33
C SER A 44 3.22 -2.88 -14.48
N ASP A 45 3.56 -3.25 -15.71
CA ASP A 45 4.85 -3.88 -16.03
C ASP A 45 6.04 -2.99 -15.60
N ASP A 46 5.96 -1.68 -15.85
CA ASP A 46 6.99 -0.70 -15.45
C ASP A 46 7.29 -0.76 -13.94
N TYR A 47 6.26 -0.95 -13.11
CA TYR A 47 6.42 -1.12 -11.66
C TYR A 47 7.15 -2.43 -11.33
N LEU A 48 6.80 -3.53 -12.00
CA LEU A 48 7.44 -4.83 -11.79
C LEU A 48 8.91 -4.84 -12.24
N GLU A 49 9.23 -4.13 -13.32
CA GLU A 49 10.59 -3.96 -13.85
C GLU A 49 11.46 -3.08 -12.95
N ALA A 50 10.85 -2.16 -12.19
CA ALA A 50 11.56 -1.28 -11.26
C ALA A 50 11.98 -1.97 -9.94
N ILE A 51 11.43 -3.15 -9.64
CA ILE A 51 11.77 -3.90 -8.42
C ILE A 51 13.06 -4.70 -8.68
N PRO A 52 14.12 -4.55 -7.86
CA PRO A 52 15.45 -5.15 -8.11
C PRO A 52 15.56 -6.68 -8.05
N ALA A 53 14.45 -7.44 -8.06
CA ALA A 53 14.42 -8.90 -7.89
C ALA A 53 13.63 -9.56 -9.03
N GLU A 54 13.71 -10.90 -9.13
CA GLU A 54 12.99 -11.71 -10.12
C GLU A 54 11.47 -11.70 -9.87
N THR A 55 10.82 -10.56 -10.15
CA THR A 55 9.37 -10.37 -10.04
C THR A 55 8.61 -11.22 -11.04
N THR A 56 9.25 -11.68 -12.11
CA THR A 56 8.64 -12.54 -13.12
C THR A 56 8.14 -13.85 -12.54
N LEU A 57 8.93 -14.51 -11.68
CA LEU A 57 8.53 -15.80 -11.10
C LEU A 57 7.40 -15.63 -10.08
N THR A 58 7.48 -14.58 -9.25
CA THR A 58 6.44 -14.27 -8.26
C THR A 58 5.14 -13.78 -8.90
N ALA A 59 5.21 -12.99 -9.96
CA ALA A 59 4.03 -12.59 -10.74
C ALA A 59 3.38 -13.80 -11.44
N ALA A 60 4.19 -14.72 -11.97
CA ALA A 60 3.67 -15.97 -12.55
C ALA A 60 3.00 -16.86 -11.48
N GLU A 61 3.55 -16.93 -10.26
CA GLU A 61 2.92 -17.62 -9.14
C GLU A 61 1.54 -17.01 -8.82
N LEU A 62 1.46 -15.68 -8.72
CA LEU A 62 0.21 -14.96 -8.45
C LEU A 62 -0.83 -15.15 -9.57
N GLU A 63 -0.39 -15.23 -10.82
CA GLU A 63 -1.25 -15.54 -11.97
C GLU A 63 -1.77 -16.99 -11.91
N LEU A 64 -0.90 -17.96 -11.62
CA LEU A 64 -1.27 -19.37 -11.47
C LEU A 64 -2.18 -19.62 -10.27
N ALA A 65 -1.99 -18.86 -9.19
CA ALA A 65 -2.86 -18.87 -8.02
C ALA A 65 -4.23 -18.22 -8.28
N GLY A 66 -4.41 -17.58 -9.45
CA GLY A 66 -5.67 -16.95 -9.86
C GLY A 66 -5.98 -15.62 -9.19
N VAL A 67 -5.05 -15.09 -8.38
CA VAL A 67 -5.21 -13.81 -7.70
C VAL A 67 -4.77 -12.64 -8.58
N TRP A 68 -3.99 -12.87 -9.63
CA TRP A 68 -3.62 -11.88 -10.63
C TRP A 68 -4.05 -12.35 -12.01
N VAL A 69 -4.43 -11.42 -12.88
CA VAL A 69 -4.78 -11.73 -14.26
C VAL A 69 -4.08 -10.77 -15.19
N ARG A 70 -3.34 -11.32 -16.16
CA ARG A 70 -2.65 -10.54 -17.17
C ARG A 70 -3.62 -9.64 -17.96
N ARG A 71 -3.19 -8.41 -18.21
CA ARG A 71 -3.82 -7.44 -19.12
C ARG A 71 -2.74 -6.75 -19.96
N GLU A 72 -3.17 -5.90 -20.88
CA GLU A 72 -2.26 -5.04 -21.62
C GLU A 72 -1.50 -4.11 -20.65
N GLY A 73 -0.16 -4.13 -20.71
CA GLY A 73 0.71 -3.29 -19.89
C GLY A 73 0.85 -3.68 -18.42
N GLY A 74 0.33 -4.84 -17.98
CA GLY A 74 0.46 -5.29 -16.60
C GLY A 74 -0.53 -6.36 -16.16
N TYR A 75 -0.95 -6.29 -14.90
CA TYR A 75 -1.85 -7.24 -14.25
C TYR A 75 -2.99 -6.52 -13.52
N PHE A 76 -4.16 -7.18 -13.45
CA PHE A 76 -5.20 -6.82 -12.48
C PHE A 76 -5.26 -7.84 -11.35
N VAL A 77 -5.33 -7.33 -10.13
CA VAL A 77 -5.52 -8.12 -8.93
C VAL A 77 -6.99 -8.53 -8.81
N GLN A 78 -7.23 -9.81 -8.54
CA GLN A 78 -8.52 -10.48 -8.27
C GLN A 78 -8.65 -10.77 -6.78
N ASP A 79 -8.34 -9.79 -5.95
CA ASP A 79 -8.54 -9.82 -4.50
C ASP A 79 -9.46 -8.65 -4.13
N ASP A 80 -10.74 -8.83 -4.44
CA ASP A 80 -11.77 -7.82 -4.22
C ASP A 80 -11.92 -7.46 -2.74
N GLU A 81 -11.66 -8.42 -1.83
CA GLU A 81 -11.74 -8.19 -0.39
C GLU A 81 -10.65 -7.22 0.06
N THR A 82 -9.38 -7.49 -0.27
CA THR A 82 -8.27 -6.62 0.10
C THR A 82 -8.38 -5.26 -0.59
N ILE A 83 -8.75 -5.22 -1.87
CA ILE A 83 -8.98 -3.94 -2.59
C ILE A 83 -10.08 -3.14 -1.89
N SER A 84 -11.23 -3.75 -1.61
CA SER A 84 -12.35 -3.07 -0.93
C SER A 84 -11.97 -2.59 0.46
N MET A 85 -11.18 -3.38 1.20
CA MET A 85 -10.67 -3.00 2.51
C MET A 85 -9.78 -1.76 2.43
N VAL A 86 -8.83 -1.72 1.50
CA VAL A 86 -7.92 -0.59 1.32
C VAL A 86 -8.68 0.65 0.81
N MET A 87 -9.62 0.50 -0.12
CA MET A 87 -10.52 1.58 -0.55
C MET A 87 -11.28 2.17 0.65
N GLY A 88 -11.96 1.32 1.41
CA GLY A 88 -12.75 1.77 2.56
C GLY A 88 -11.90 2.38 3.66
N PHE A 89 -10.66 1.93 3.85
CA PHE A 89 -9.71 2.57 4.75
C PHE A 89 -9.33 3.97 4.26
N ARG A 90 -9.02 4.12 2.97
CA ARG A 90 -8.66 5.42 2.36
C ARG A 90 -9.81 6.41 2.46
N GLU A 91 -11.02 6.04 2.05
CA GLU A 91 -12.21 6.90 2.14
C GLU A 91 -12.48 7.38 3.57
N LYS A 92 -12.38 6.47 4.56
CA LYS A 92 -12.53 6.83 5.97
C LYS A 92 -11.40 7.72 6.46
N SER A 93 -10.17 7.46 6.03
CA SER A 93 -9.01 8.30 6.35
C SER A 93 -9.19 9.71 5.83
N ASP A 94 -9.63 9.87 4.58
CA ASP A 94 -9.85 11.16 3.91
C ASP A 94 -10.99 11.95 4.59
N ALA A 95 -12.13 11.30 4.82
CA ALA A 95 -13.24 11.89 5.57
C ALA A 95 -12.85 12.29 7.01
N ASN A 96 -11.91 11.56 7.62
CA ASN A 96 -11.39 11.90 8.95
C ASN A 96 -10.31 12.99 8.90
N ALA A 97 -9.57 13.13 7.80
CA ALA A 97 -8.62 14.21 7.58
C ALA A 97 -9.36 15.55 7.48
N GLU A 98 -10.51 15.60 6.79
CA GLU A 98 -11.37 16.78 6.73
C GLU A 98 -11.86 17.24 8.12
N LYS A 99 -12.16 16.29 9.02
CA LYS A 99 -12.49 16.60 10.42
C LYS A 99 -11.31 17.23 11.16
N CYS A 100 -10.08 16.75 10.91
CA CYS A 100 -8.88 17.34 11.51
C CYS A 100 -8.62 18.76 10.98
N LEU A 101 -8.81 18.97 9.67
CA LEU A 101 -8.70 20.29 9.03
C LEU A 101 -9.72 21.28 9.60
N THR A 102 -11.00 20.87 9.67
CA THR A 102 -12.08 21.69 10.25
C THR A 102 -11.80 22.04 11.72
N ARG A 103 -11.24 21.10 12.47
CA ARG A 103 -10.86 21.30 13.87
C ARG A 103 -9.61 22.17 14.02
N GLY A 104 -8.75 22.25 12.99
CA GLY A 104 -7.49 22.98 12.99
C GLY A 104 -6.33 22.28 13.70
N TYR A 105 -6.50 21.02 14.15
CA TYR A 105 -5.43 20.24 14.79
C TYR A 105 -5.70 18.72 14.78
N HIS A 106 -4.63 17.95 14.94
CA HIS A 106 -4.66 16.49 15.13
C HIS A 106 -4.66 16.13 16.62
N VAL A 107 -5.43 15.10 17.01
CA VAL A 107 -5.40 14.54 18.37
C VAL A 107 -4.36 13.43 18.41
N PRO A 108 -3.26 13.56 19.18
CA PRO A 108 -2.26 12.52 19.29
C PRO A 108 -2.79 11.33 20.09
N ARG A 109 -2.51 10.12 19.60
CA ARG A 109 -2.75 8.85 20.27
C ARG A 109 -1.48 8.01 20.21
N GLY A 110 -1.20 7.36 21.35
CA GLY A 110 -0.01 6.55 21.56
C GLY A 110 0.89 7.15 22.64
N ASP A 111 1.51 6.27 23.40
CA ASP A 111 2.54 6.56 24.41
C ASP A 111 3.92 6.02 23.99
N GLY A 112 3.99 5.38 22.82
CA GLY A 112 5.21 4.82 22.25
C GLY A 112 5.94 5.75 21.28
N ASP A 113 6.95 5.17 20.62
CA ASP A 113 7.84 5.88 19.70
C ASP A 113 7.14 6.40 18.43
N TRP A 114 6.06 5.73 18.02
CA TRP A 114 5.12 6.23 17.04
C TRP A 114 3.93 6.91 17.73
N ILE A 115 3.70 8.18 17.40
CA ILE A 115 2.45 8.88 17.75
C ILE A 115 1.68 9.08 16.47
N VAL A 116 0.41 8.69 16.47
CA VAL A 116 -0.51 8.83 15.32
C VAL A 116 -1.69 9.71 15.70
N CYS A 117 -2.39 10.24 14.71
CA CYS A 117 -3.65 10.92 14.98
C CYS A 117 -4.74 9.90 15.33
N GLU A 118 -5.44 10.08 16.45
CA GLU A 118 -6.58 9.24 16.82
C GLU A 118 -7.72 9.27 15.78
N THR A 119 -7.86 10.38 15.06
CA THR A 119 -8.98 10.61 14.15
C THR A 119 -8.70 10.06 12.74
N CYS A 120 -7.58 10.47 12.14
CA CYS A 120 -7.24 10.12 10.74
C CYS A 120 -6.03 9.19 10.61
N HIS A 121 -5.45 8.74 11.71
CA HIS A 121 -4.32 7.80 11.76
C HIS A 121 -3.04 8.23 11.03
N VAL A 122 -2.97 9.45 10.49
CA VAL A 122 -1.70 10.00 9.99
C VAL A 122 -0.67 10.01 11.13
N PRO A 123 0.57 9.58 10.89
CA PRO A 123 1.59 9.66 11.92
C PRO A 123 1.92 11.14 12.20
N LEU A 124 2.09 11.45 13.48
CA LEU A 124 2.42 12.78 14.00
C LEU A 124 3.86 12.85 14.52
N LYS A 125 4.40 11.70 14.94
CA LYS A 125 5.79 11.57 15.39
C LYS A 125 6.34 10.20 15.00
N ARG A 126 7.57 10.20 14.49
CA ARG A 126 8.38 9.01 14.25
C ARG A 126 9.23 8.65 15.47
N PRO A 127 9.66 7.38 15.61
CA PRO A 127 10.61 6.93 16.64
C PRO A 127 11.92 7.70 16.68
N ASP A 128 12.40 8.11 15.50
CA ASP A 128 13.64 8.88 15.34
C ASP A 128 13.46 10.39 15.63
N GLY A 129 12.26 10.82 16.02
CA GLY A 129 11.92 12.21 16.31
C GLY A 129 11.87 13.13 15.08
N LYS A 130 12.05 12.58 13.87
CA LYS A 130 11.97 13.36 12.63
C LYS A 130 10.52 13.68 12.27
N PRO A 131 10.27 14.77 11.54
CA PRO A 131 8.94 15.06 11.00
C PRO A 131 8.45 13.89 10.14
N VAL A 132 7.13 13.70 10.11
CA VAL A 132 6.51 12.59 9.39
C VAL A 132 6.47 12.85 7.88
N GLY A 133 6.91 14.00 7.39
CA GLY A 133 7.12 14.25 5.95
C GLY A 133 8.46 14.91 5.64
N GLY A 134 8.46 15.89 4.74
CA GLY A 134 9.67 16.57 4.30
C GLY A 134 10.50 17.10 5.48
N GLU A 135 11.80 17.31 5.25
CA GLU A 135 12.77 17.73 6.27
C GLU A 135 12.36 18.99 7.06
N ASN A 136 11.45 19.79 6.50
CA ASN A 136 10.91 21.03 7.07
C ASN A 136 9.53 20.88 7.75
N GLY A 137 9.05 19.65 7.99
CA GLY A 137 7.74 19.43 8.60
C GLY A 137 6.56 19.50 7.62
N GLU A 138 6.86 19.42 6.32
CA GLU A 138 5.85 19.23 5.28
C GLU A 138 5.09 17.91 5.56
N PRO A 139 3.81 17.81 5.19
CA PRO A 139 3.13 16.53 5.20
C PRO A 139 3.92 15.54 4.35
N PRO A 140 4.05 14.27 4.75
CA PRO A 140 4.59 13.24 3.85
C PRO A 140 3.84 13.28 2.53
N ASP A 141 4.63 13.27 1.45
CA ASP A 141 4.12 13.05 0.12
C ASP A 141 3.61 11.62 0.06
N TYR A 142 2.29 11.47 0.17
CA TYR A 142 1.60 10.19 0.11
C TYR A 142 1.25 9.80 -1.34
N GLY A 143 1.88 10.45 -2.33
CA GLY A 143 1.41 10.45 -3.72
C GLY A 143 0.25 11.44 -3.91
N PRO A 144 -0.26 11.57 -5.15
CA PRO A 144 -1.31 12.52 -5.47
C PRO A 144 -2.51 12.30 -4.55
N ARG A 145 -2.84 13.33 -3.78
CA ARG A 145 -4.08 13.38 -3.01
C ARG A 145 -5.22 13.58 -4.00
N HIS A 146 -6.43 13.18 -3.63
CA HIS A 146 -7.62 13.38 -4.46
C HIS A 146 -7.76 14.85 -4.95
N ASP A 147 -7.21 15.78 -4.16
CA ASP A 147 -7.10 17.21 -4.39
C ASP A 147 -6.20 17.59 -5.59
N ASP A 148 -5.22 16.75 -5.95
CA ASP A 148 -4.25 16.99 -7.03
C ASP A 148 -4.80 16.65 -8.43
N LEU A 149 -6.05 16.15 -8.53
CA LEU A 149 -6.72 15.83 -9.79
C LEU A 149 -7.89 16.79 -10.13
N THR A 150 -8.06 17.88 -9.39
CA THR A 150 -9.09 18.88 -9.72
C THR A 150 -8.62 20.32 -9.54
N VAL A 151 -7.72 20.79 -10.42
CA VAL A 151 -7.64 22.20 -10.78
C VAL A 151 -7.25 22.35 -12.26
N GLU A 152 -8.26 22.51 -13.13
CA GLU A 152 -8.17 23.47 -14.26
C GLU A 152 -8.76 24.80 -13.79
#